data_AF-G3AT43-F1
#
_entry.id   AF-G3AT43-F1
#
_cell.length_a   1.000
_cell.length_b   1.000
_cell.length_c   1.000
_cell.angle_alpha   90.00
_cell.angle_beta   90.00
_cell.angle_gamma   90.00
#
_symmetry.space_group_name_H-M   'P 1'
#
loop_
_entity.id
_entity.type
_entity.pdbx_description
1 polymer ?
#
loop_
_entity_poly.entity_id
_entity_poly.type
_entity_poly.pdbx_seq_one_letter_code
_entity_poly.pdbx_strand_id
1 'polypeptide(L)'
;MNQLIENILNEKELNSSLRALGDLLREPANREAPELQQNLPALVNKFDKLITKDDTENENESDQDIYNQSYRELYNDTTRVVVNLLANSDTNRDFFTKDTTAINQFWLNVLTNCERVGILLSQFWYETERKQQYLEYFQQLNIKDKLYGLIEEDYVDEAADLFDAILELLDGQLLQENDCRFIKKCTNYLIHCDEEIASTICELLGMLEPGIDSFETIVDIIPRIENDRQSVKRKLFVLISELSTSECLLKAIGQLWNKDKYVNAGCFIAIGNEITSEESYKQVINKIQSNMSMADFFMSFFRDEFFDMVQIQAVHSLTKILNKDNVKYVLNHQFVLDQMTKLALDQANYYQEVTNLQIRFLKKIINLDQEVAKRLDSIWEVVGEYDNTQEIQYSLLQTVDEHSPLMPKLIQNAVSPIPSTISIEVILEKLKAIAVLNQMVEDKKISPYVEHTKELTEFLRQLLPQLDLQDNSETGMKQVLVNNTKYVAATTYKVFNPEKAEDLLAVCQEIIAGGGK
;
A
#
# COMPACT_ATOMS: atom_id res chain seq x y z
N MET A 1 2.04 51.59 -13.33
CA MET A 1 3.14 50.62 -13.06
C MET A 1 4.48 51.33 -12.87
N ASN A 2 5.04 52.02 -13.88
CA ASN A 2 6.33 52.75 -13.76
C ASN A 2 6.45 53.63 -12.51
N GLN A 3 5.45 54.46 -12.22
CA GLN A 3 5.46 55.29 -11.02
C GLN A 3 5.57 54.48 -9.72
N LEU A 4 4.92 53.32 -9.64
CA LEU A 4 4.97 52.44 -8.46
C LEU A 4 6.35 51.79 -8.32
N ILE A 5 6.95 51.36 -9.43
CA ILE A 5 8.30 50.81 -9.47
C ILE A 5 9.31 51.88 -9.03
N GLU A 6 9.25 53.09 -9.59
CA GLU A 6 10.11 54.21 -9.19
C GLU A 6 9.94 54.57 -7.71
N ASN A 7 8.70 54.55 -7.21
CA ASN A 7 8.42 54.80 -5.80
C ASN A 7 9.09 53.75 -4.91
N ILE A 8 8.99 52.46 -5.25
CA ILE A 8 9.62 51.36 -4.50
C ILE A 8 11.15 51.48 -4.54
N LEU A 9 11.74 51.71 -5.71
CA LEU A 9 13.19 51.82 -5.88
C LEU A 9 13.77 53.01 -5.11
N ASN A 10 13.01 54.10 -4.96
CA ASN A 10 13.42 55.31 -4.25
C ASN A 10 12.84 55.45 -2.83
N GLU A 11 12.19 54.41 -2.29
CA GLU A 11 11.59 54.40 -0.95
C GLU A 11 10.52 55.47 -0.69
N LYS A 12 9.84 55.94 -1.74
CA LYS A 12 8.74 56.91 -1.63
C LYS A 12 7.42 56.17 -1.49
N GLU A 13 6.64 56.49 -0.47
CA GLU A 13 5.31 55.88 -0.25
C GLU A 13 5.39 54.34 -0.35
N LEU A 14 6.41 53.75 0.28
CA LEU A 14 6.85 52.39 -0.01
C LEU A 14 5.76 51.34 0.22
N ASN A 15 5.12 51.35 1.40
CA ASN A 15 4.06 50.38 1.73
C ASN A 15 2.87 50.49 0.76
N SER A 16 2.33 51.69 0.51
CA SER A 16 1.22 51.87 -0.43
C SER A 16 1.61 51.48 -1.86
N SER A 17 2.86 51.72 -2.25
CA SER A 17 3.36 51.35 -3.58
C SER A 17 3.54 49.85 -3.76
N LEU A 18 4.07 49.14 -2.75
CA LEU A 18 4.13 47.67 -2.73
C LEU A 18 2.74 47.06 -2.80
N ARG A 19 1.79 47.58 -2.00
CA ARG A 19 0.40 47.10 -2.00
C ARG A 19 -0.26 47.25 -3.36
N ALA A 20 -0.16 48.46 -3.94
CA ALA A 20 -0.74 48.76 -5.24
C ALA A 20 -0.07 47.95 -6.37
N LEU A 21 1.25 47.75 -6.33
CA LEU A 21 1.94 46.91 -7.30
C LEU A 21 1.49 45.44 -7.17
N GLY A 22 1.40 44.91 -5.96
CA GLY A 22 0.93 43.56 -5.71
C GLY A 22 -0.49 43.33 -6.25
N ASP A 23 -1.38 44.30 -6.10
CA ASP A 23 -2.74 44.21 -6.65
C ASP A 23 -2.77 44.26 -8.18
N LEU A 24 -1.93 45.09 -8.81
CA LEU A 24 -1.81 45.13 -10.27
C LEU A 24 -1.28 43.82 -10.86
N LEU A 25 -0.35 43.14 -10.17
CA LEU A 25 0.26 41.91 -10.66
C LEU A 25 -0.67 40.68 -10.63
N ARG A 26 -1.86 40.80 -10.01
CA ARG A 26 -2.90 39.76 -10.11
C ARG A 26 -3.32 39.51 -11.56
N GLU A 27 -3.28 40.54 -12.39
CA GLU A 27 -3.62 40.45 -13.82
C GLU A 27 -2.44 39.87 -14.63
N PRO A 28 -2.63 38.78 -15.41
CA PRO A 28 -1.56 38.16 -16.19
C PRO A 28 -0.83 39.12 -17.14
N ALA A 29 -1.56 40.03 -17.79
CA ALA A 29 -1.00 41.01 -18.72
C ALA A 29 0.01 41.96 -18.05
N ASN A 30 -0.14 42.22 -16.74
CA ASN A 30 0.75 43.10 -16.00
C ASN A 30 2.05 42.41 -15.57
N ARG A 31 2.05 41.08 -15.40
CA ARG A 31 3.25 40.28 -15.06
C ARG A 31 4.25 40.23 -16.21
N GLU A 32 3.77 40.32 -17.44
CA GLU A 32 4.56 40.29 -18.68
C GLU A 32 4.82 41.70 -19.24
N ALA A 33 4.46 42.76 -18.51
CA ALA A 33 4.63 44.14 -18.97
C ALA A 33 6.12 44.46 -19.19
N PRO A 34 6.53 45.05 -20.35
CA PRO A 34 7.93 45.36 -20.64
C PRO A 34 8.61 46.23 -19.58
N GLU A 35 7.85 47.18 -19.02
CA GLU A 35 8.29 48.08 -17.95
C GLU A 35 8.70 47.34 -16.68
N LEU A 36 7.97 46.28 -16.33
CA LEU A 36 8.27 45.44 -15.18
C LEU A 36 9.53 44.63 -15.45
N GLN A 37 9.57 43.94 -16.60
CA GLN A 37 10.69 43.10 -17.03
C GLN A 37 12.03 43.85 -17.04
N GLN A 38 12.04 45.09 -17.55
CA GLN A 38 13.24 45.92 -17.59
C GLN A 38 13.75 46.31 -16.20
N ASN A 39 12.86 46.39 -15.21
CA ASN A 39 13.20 46.82 -13.85
C ASN A 39 13.38 45.64 -12.86
N LEU A 40 13.13 44.39 -13.26
CA LEU A 40 13.28 43.21 -12.41
C LEU A 40 14.63 43.13 -11.69
N PRO A 41 15.80 43.37 -12.33
CA PRO A 41 17.09 43.34 -11.63
C PRO A 41 17.18 44.38 -10.50
N ALA A 42 16.68 45.59 -10.72
CA ALA A 42 16.69 46.64 -9.71
C ALA A 42 15.70 46.34 -8.58
N LEU A 43 14.52 45.81 -8.94
CA LEU A 43 13.49 45.41 -7.99
C LEU A 43 13.94 44.26 -7.09
N VAL A 44 14.58 43.21 -7.63
CA VAL A 44 15.10 42.09 -6.81
C VAL A 44 16.11 42.58 -5.78
N ASN A 45 17.07 43.41 -6.18
CA ASN A 45 18.02 44.02 -5.24
C ASN A 45 17.32 44.89 -4.19
N LYS A 46 16.21 45.53 -4.55
CA LYS A 46 15.43 46.33 -3.60
C LYS A 46 14.64 45.44 -2.65
N PHE A 47 13.96 44.41 -3.15
CA PHE A 47 13.20 43.45 -2.35
C PHE A 47 14.09 42.73 -1.36
N ASP A 48 15.27 42.27 -1.77
CA ASP A 48 16.27 41.65 -0.90
C ASP A 48 16.62 42.53 0.31
N LYS A 49 16.81 43.84 0.10
CA LYS A 49 17.05 44.80 1.19
C LYS A 49 15.85 45.00 2.10
N LEU A 50 14.63 44.92 1.57
CA LEU A 50 13.40 45.13 2.34
C LEU A 50 13.03 43.91 3.20
N ILE A 51 13.47 42.71 2.79
CA ILE A 51 13.21 41.45 3.49
C ILE A 51 14.39 40.98 4.35
N THR A 52 15.50 41.73 4.36
CA THR A 52 16.64 41.45 5.24
C THR A 52 16.51 42.28 6.50
N LYS A 53 16.52 41.65 7.67
CA LYS A 53 16.49 42.35 8.94
C LYS A 53 17.86 42.97 9.21
N ASP A 54 17.92 44.30 9.39
CA ASP A 54 19.11 44.93 9.96
C ASP A 54 19.15 44.63 11.46
N ASP A 55 20.13 43.83 11.89
CA ASP A 55 20.42 43.51 13.30
C ASP A 55 21.16 44.67 14.00
N THR A 56 20.62 45.88 13.90
CA THR A 56 21.09 46.98 14.75
C THR A 56 20.52 46.79 16.16
N GLU A 57 21.40 46.47 17.11
CA GLU A 57 21.10 46.41 18.55
C GLU A 57 20.52 47.75 19.02
N ASN A 58 19.20 47.86 19.13
CA ASN A 58 18.53 48.98 19.79
C ASN A 58 18.23 48.57 21.23
N GLU A 59 18.75 49.31 22.21
CA GLU A 59 18.70 48.98 23.64
C GLU A 59 17.29 49.14 24.29
N ASN A 60 16.25 49.54 23.54
CA ASN A 60 14.90 49.82 24.06
C ASN A 60 13.85 48.83 23.54
N GLU A 61 13.23 48.04 24.44
CA GLU A 61 12.21 47.03 24.12
C GLU A 61 10.99 47.59 23.35
N SER A 62 10.51 48.79 23.68
CA SER A 62 9.32 49.38 23.01
C SER A 62 9.55 49.83 21.57
N ASP A 63 10.77 50.29 21.25
CA ASP A 63 11.13 50.70 19.90
C ASP A 63 11.40 49.47 19.01
N GLN A 64 11.82 48.37 19.65
CA GLN A 64 12.07 47.10 18.99
C GLN A 64 10.78 46.42 18.54
N ASP A 65 9.69 46.52 19.30
CA ASP A 65 8.38 45.98 18.91
C ASP A 65 7.79 46.73 17.70
N ILE A 66 7.87 48.06 17.68
CA ILE A 66 7.40 48.88 16.55
C ILE A 66 8.23 48.59 15.29
N TYR A 67 9.55 48.48 15.45
CA TYR A 67 10.44 48.11 14.36
C TYR A 67 10.13 46.71 13.81
N ASN A 68 9.95 45.72 14.69
CA ASN A 68 9.57 44.36 14.31
C ASN A 68 8.22 44.32 13.57
N GLN A 69 7.24 45.12 13.98
CA GLN A 69 5.96 45.23 13.29
C GLN A 69 6.11 45.84 11.90
N SER A 70 6.82 46.97 11.77
CA SER A 70 7.06 47.63 10.47
C SER A 70 7.84 46.73 9.51
N TYR A 71 8.82 45.97 10.01
CA TYR A 71 9.57 45.00 9.23
C TYR A 71 8.67 43.86 8.74
N ARG A 72 7.81 43.30 9.60
CA ARG A 72 6.85 42.26 9.21
C ARG A 72 5.89 42.75 8.12
N GLU A 73 5.42 43.99 8.20
CA GLU A 73 4.57 44.58 7.16
C GLU A 73 5.31 44.70 5.81
N LEU A 74 6.54 45.21 5.82
CA LEU A 74 7.37 45.34 4.62
C LEU A 74 7.69 43.98 4.00
N TYR A 75 8.05 43.00 4.84
CA TYR A 75 8.29 41.63 4.42
C TYR A 75 7.04 41.04 3.75
N ASN A 76 5.88 41.13 4.41
CA ASN A 76 4.63 40.58 3.89
C ASN A 76 4.19 41.25 2.57
N ASP A 77 4.27 42.58 2.48
CA ASP A 77 3.91 43.30 1.26
C ASP A 77 4.89 43.00 0.13
N THR A 78 6.18 42.88 0.43
CA THR A 78 7.21 42.49 -0.57
C THR A 78 7.00 41.06 -1.06
N THR A 79 6.84 40.09 -0.16
CA THR A 79 6.63 38.69 -0.54
C THR A 79 5.34 38.52 -1.33
N ARG A 80 4.27 39.25 -0.99
CA ARG A 80 3.04 39.25 -1.81
C ARG A 80 3.29 39.74 -3.24
N VAL A 81 4.06 40.82 -3.42
CA VAL A 81 4.43 41.31 -4.76
C VAL A 81 5.16 40.21 -5.53
N VAL A 82 6.09 39.52 -4.88
CA VAL A 82 6.87 38.43 -5.49
C VAL A 82 6.00 37.22 -5.84
N VAL A 83 5.11 36.79 -4.93
CA VAL A 83 4.14 35.70 -5.21
C VAL A 83 3.33 36.01 -6.47
N ASN A 84 2.75 37.20 -6.56
CA ASN A 84 1.93 37.60 -7.70
C ASN A 84 2.75 37.79 -8.98
N LEU A 85 4.02 38.20 -8.85
CA LEU A 85 4.95 38.30 -9.98
C LEU A 85 5.25 36.93 -10.59
N LEU A 86 5.44 35.92 -9.74
CA LEU A 86 5.89 34.57 -10.13
C LEU A 86 4.74 33.63 -10.49
N ALA A 87 3.53 33.89 -10.00
CA ALA A 87 2.35 33.11 -10.32
C ALA A 87 2.17 33.02 -11.85
N ASN A 88 2.05 31.79 -12.39
CA ASN A 88 1.79 31.46 -13.79
C ASN A 88 2.55 32.34 -14.82
N SER A 89 3.82 32.65 -14.55
CA SER A 89 4.67 33.43 -15.44
C SER A 89 6.05 32.79 -15.53
N ASP A 90 6.22 31.90 -16.51
CA ASP A 90 7.51 31.25 -16.76
C ASP A 90 8.59 32.27 -17.13
N THR A 91 8.25 33.38 -17.79
CA THR A 91 9.19 34.49 -18.05
C THR A 91 9.80 35.03 -16.75
N ASN A 92 8.97 35.28 -15.74
CA ASN A 92 9.43 35.77 -14.45
C ASN A 92 10.16 34.68 -13.66
N ARG A 93 9.65 33.43 -13.66
CA ARG A 93 10.31 32.30 -13.01
C ARG A 93 11.71 32.07 -13.58
N ASP A 94 11.85 32.07 -14.91
CA ASP A 94 13.13 31.99 -15.60
C ASP A 94 14.10 33.09 -15.18
N PHE A 95 13.60 34.32 -14.99
CA PHE A 95 14.42 35.41 -14.46
C PHE A 95 14.89 35.10 -13.03
N PHE A 96 13.99 34.65 -12.15
CA PHE A 96 14.28 34.31 -10.75
C PHE A 96 15.04 33.00 -10.56
N THR A 97 15.32 32.24 -11.61
CA THR A 97 16.22 31.08 -11.58
C THR A 97 17.52 31.31 -12.34
N LYS A 98 17.88 32.57 -12.64
CA LYS A 98 19.21 32.88 -13.18
C LYS A 98 20.23 32.81 -12.05
N ASP A 99 21.26 31.99 -12.25
CA ASP A 99 22.38 31.86 -11.31
C ASP A 99 23.21 33.15 -11.27
N THR A 100 22.77 34.08 -10.43
CA THR A 100 23.43 35.36 -10.16
C THR A 100 23.42 35.61 -8.66
N THR A 101 24.46 36.28 -8.15
CA THR A 101 24.60 36.55 -6.72
C THR A 101 23.37 37.24 -6.12
N ALA A 102 22.78 38.21 -6.84
CA ALA A 102 21.63 38.96 -6.34
C ALA A 102 20.37 38.08 -6.18
N ILE A 103 20.10 37.19 -7.15
CA ILE A 103 18.93 36.32 -7.12
C ILE A 103 19.12 35.21 -6.08
N ASN A 104 20.31 34.61 -6.03
CA ASN A 104 20.62 33.57 -5.05
C ASN A 104 20.49 34.13 -3.62
N GLN A 105 20.99 35.35 -3.38
CA GLN A 105 20.87 36.02 -2.07
C GLN A 105 19.40 36.33 -1.73
N PHE A 106 18.64 36.83 -2.70
CA PHE A 106 17.20 37.07 -2.54
C PHE A 106 16.47 35.81 -2.07
N TRP A 107 16.70 34.67 -2.72
CA TRP A 107 16.08 33.41 -2.30
C TRP A 107 16.52 32.99 -0.90
N LEU A 108 17.79 33.13 -0.55
CA LEU A 108 18.25 32.78 0.80
C LEU A 108 17.65 33.68 1.89
N ASN A 109 17.31 34.92 1.58
CA ASN A 109 16.76 35.90 2.52
C ASN A 109 15.22 35.86 2.60
N VAL A 110 14.54 35.58 1.49
CA VAL A 110 13.07 35.50 1.48
C VAL A 110 12.58 34.28 2.25
N LEU A 111 13.37 33.21 2.32
CA LEU A 111 13.04 31.95 3.01
C LEU A 111 13.24 32.02 4.54
N THR A 112 12.61 32.98 5.19
CA THR A 112 12.77 33.27 6.64
C THR A 112 11.46 33.26 7.43
N ASN A 113 10.29 33.15 6.78
CA ASN A 113 8.97 33.12 7.43
C ASN A 113 8.11 31.98 6.87
N CYS A 114 7.61 31.10 7.74
CA CYS A 114 6.92 29.86 7.37
C CYS A 114 5.69 30.07 6.45
N GLU A 115 4.70 30.87 6.88
CA GLU A 115 3.40 31.02 6.21
C GLU A 115 3.53 31.54 4.75
N ARG A 116 4.37 32.56 4.55
CA ARG A 116 4.51 33.20 3.23
C ARG A 116 5.40 32.42 2.28
N VAL A 117 6.35 31.66 2.82
CA VAL A 117 7.27 30.85 2.02
C VAL A 117 6.55 29.67 1.40
N GLY A 118 5.66 29.01 2.15
CA GLY A 118 4.82 27.93 1.63
C GLY A 118 4.02 28.36 0.40
N ILE A 119 3.29 29.47 0.53
CA ILE A 119 2.53 30.07 -0.58
C ILE A 119 3.44 30.48 -1.76
N LEU A 120 4.60 31.08 -1.47
CA LEU A 120 5.54 31.50 -2.50
C LEU A 120 6.05 30.32 -3.32
N LEU A 121 6.45 29.24 -2.65
CA LEU A 121 6.99 28.05 -3.29
C LEU A 121 5.89 27.29 -4.05
N SER A 122 4.72 27.08 -3.45
CA SER A 122 3.60 26.39 -4.11
C SER A 122 3.18 27.10 -5.40
N GLN A 123 3.12 28.44 -5.40
CA GLN A 123 2.81 29.22 -6.60
C GLN A 123 3.95 29.24 -7.62
N PHE A 124 5.21 29.04 -7.19
CA PHE A 124 6.37 29.12 -8.07
C PHE A 124 6.39 27.99 -9.10
N TRP A 125 6.10 26.75 -8.67
CA TRP A 125 6.12 25.58 -9.54
C TRP A 125 4.72 25.07 -9.93
N TYR A 126 3.68 25.82 -9.59
CA TYR A 126 2.32 25.54 -10.06
C TYR A 126 2.19 25.68 -11.58
N GLU A 127 1.52 24.70 -12.20
CA GLU A 127 1.13 24.67 -13.63
C GLU A 127 2.23 25.12 -14.61
N THR A 128 3.40 24.47 -14.55
CA THR A 128 4.49 24.72 -15.52
C THR A 128 5.13 23.45 -16.02
N GLU A 129 5.48 23.44 -17.32
CA GLU A 129 6.26 22.36 -17.94
C GLU A 129 7.73 22.39 -17.53
N ARG A 130 8.20 23.49 -16.91
CA ARG A 130 9.61 23.70 -16.52
C ARG A 130 9.89 23.40 -15.05
N LYS A 131 8.94 22.77 -14.34
CA LYS A 131 9.04 22.47 -12.90
C LYS A 131 10.38 21.83 -12.51
N GLN A 132 10.84 20.85 -13.27
CA GLN A 132 12.10 20.16 -13.01
C GLN A 132 13.32 21.10 -13.03
N GLN A 133 13.40 22.01 -14.01
CA GLN A 133 14.47 23.01 -14.11
C GLN A 133 14.50 23.93 -12.88
N TYR A 134 13.31 24.30 -12.39
CA TYR A 134 13.15 25.16 -11.22
C TYR A 134 13.53 24.46 -9.91
N LEU A 135 13.13 23.19 -9.74
CA LEU A 135 13.55 22.37 -8.60
C LEU A 135 15.06 22.16 -8.59
N GLU A 136 15.69 21.88 -9.74
CA GLU A 136 17.15 21.73 -9.85
C GLU A 136 17.92 22.99 -9.41
N TYR A 137 17.42 24.18 -9.78
CA TYR A 137 18.00 25.44 -9.31
C TYR A 137 17.94 25.57 -7.78
N PHE A 138 16.79 25.26 -7.18
CA PHE A 138 16.61 25.33 -5.74
C PHE A 138 17.43 24.27 -4.97
N GLN A 139 17.59 23.08 -5.56
CA GLN A 139 18.45 22.03 -5.05
C GLN A 139 19.92 22.48 -5.05
N GLN A 140 20.39 23.17 -6.09
CA GLN A 140 21.74 23.74 -6.14
C GLN A 140 21.98 24.80 -5.05
N LEU A 141 20.97 25.59 -4.70
CA LEU A 141 21.01 26.53 -3.58
C LEU A 141 20.83 25.89 -2.20
N ASN A 142 20.51 24.59 -2.17
CA ASN A 142 20.26 23.83 -0.96
C ASN A 142 19.19 24.46 -0.04
N ILE A 143 18.11 24.98 -0.65
CA ILE A 143 17.08 25.71 0.10
C ILE A 143 16.34 24.84 1.13
N LYS A 144 16.28 23.51 0.92
CA LYS A 144 15.65 22.56 1.83
C LYS A 144 16.17 22.69 3.26
N ASP A 145 17.48 22.91 3.43
CA ASP A 145 18.10 23.10 4.75
C ASP A 145 17.56 24.33 5.49
N LYS A 146 17.20 25.38 4.74
CA LYS A 146 16.52 26.55 5.30
C LYS A 146 15.08 26.21 5.69
N LEU A 147 14.35 25.49 4.82
CA LEU A 147 12.97 25.10 5.08
C LEU A 147 12.84 24.22 6.33
N TYR A 148 13.78 23.30 6.55
CA TYR A 148 13.80 22.46 7.77
C TYR A 148 13.82 23.29 9.06
N GLY A 149 14.52 24.43 9.03
CA GLY A 149 14.63 25.34 10.17
C GLY A 149 13.38 26.18 10.42
N LEU A 150 12.44 26.26 9.46
CA LEU A 150 11.19 27.00 9.60
C LEU A 150 10.07 26.16 10.24
N ILE A 151 10.22 24.84 10.30
CA ILE A 151 9.20 23.93 10.81
C ILE A 151 9.44 23.68 12.31
N GLU A 152 8.64 24.36 13.12
CA GLU A 152 8.61 24.23 14.58
C GLU A 152 7.42 23.37 15.02
N GLU A 153 7.58 22.63 16.12
CA GLU A 153 6.57 21.68 16.61
C GLU A 153 5.26 22.36 17.01
N ASP A 154 5.35 23.54 17.62
CA ASP A 154 4.20 24.33 18.08
C ASP A 154 3.42 25.00 16.92
N TYR A 155 3.98 25.02 15.70
CA TYR A 155 3.42 25.71 14.53
C TYR A 155 3.35 24.81 13.30
N VAL A 156 3.24 23.48 13.49
CA VAL A 156 3.24 22.50 12.40
C VAL A 156 2.11 22.74 11.39
N ASP A 157 0.92 23.12 11.86
CA ASP A 157 -0.24 23.34 11.00
C ASP A 157 -0.05 24.56 10.08
N GLU A 158 0.73 25.56 10.50
CA GLU A 158 1.08 26.72 9.66
C GLU A 158 2.13 26.36 8.58
N ALA A 159 2.75 25.19 8.69
CA ALA A 159 3.81 24.71 7.83
C ALA A 159 3.36 23.68 6.77
N ALA A 160 2.06 23.46 6.57
CA ALA A 160 1.53 22.47 5.64
C ALA A 160 2.17 22.58 4.23
N ASP A 161 2.10 23.76 3.63
CA ASP A 161 2.69 24.05 2.31
C ASP A 161 4.22 23.81 2.26
N LEU A 162 4.92 23.90 3.40
CA LEU A 162 6.36 23.64 3.45
C LEU A 162 6.67 22.16 3.36
N PHE A 163 5.84 21.28 3.95
CA PHE A 163 6.05 19.84 3.83
C PHE A 163 5.94 19.38 2.37
N ASP A 164 4.95 19.89 1.65
CA ASP A 164 4.78 19.59 0.22
C ASP A 164 5.97 20.12 -0.60
N ALA A 165 6.41 21.35 -0.32
CA ALA A 165 7.59 21.92 -0.96
C ALA A 165 8.86 21.11 -0.70
N ILE A 166 9.07 20.65 0.53
CA ILE A 166 10.20 19.79 0.90
C ILE A 166 10.12 18.46 0.17
N LEU A 167 8.94 17.83 0.13
CA LEU A 167 8.72 16.57 -0.58
C LEU A 167 9.12 16.71 -2.06
N GLU A 168 8.66 17.76 -2.74
CA GLU A 168 9.02 18.02 -4.13
C GLU A 168 10.52 18.28 -4.34
N LEU A 169 11.18 18.96 -3.40
CA LEU A 169 12.62 19.22 -3.48
C LEU A 169 13.47 17.97 -3.25
N LEU A 170 12.97 17.02 -2.46
CA LEU A 170 13.63 15.75 -2.18
C LEU A 170 13.32 14.68 -3.23
N ASP A 171 12.22 14.80 -3.96
CA ASP A 171 11.82 13.80 -4.95
C ASP A 171 12.91 13.58 -6.01
N GLY A 172 13.21 12.31 -6.27
CA GLY A 172 14.29 11.88 -7.17
C GLY A 172 15.72 12.21 -6.72
N GLN A 173 15.94 12.77 -5.52
CA GLN A 173 17.27 13.09 -5.00
C GLN A 173 17.86 11.97 -4.12
N LEU A 174 19.19 11.89 -4.07
CA LEU A 174 19.87 11.12 -3.03
C LEU A 174 19.83 11.90 -1.71
N LEU A 175 19.21 11.31 -0.68
CA LEU A 175 19.10 11.92 0.64
C LEU A 175 20.48 12.12 1.27
N GLN A 176 20.72 13.32 1.80
CA GLN A 176 21.88 13.66 2.61
C GLN A 176 21.60 13.43 4.09
N GLU A 177 22.64 13.46 4.93
CA GLU A 177 22.50 13.23 6.38
C GLU A 177 21.48 14.20 7.04
N ASN A 178 21.48 15.46 6.60
CA ASN A 178 20.55 16.46 7.14
C ASN A 178 19.10 16.17 6.73
N ASP A 179 18.88 15.67 5.51
CA ASP A 179 17.56 15.26 5.01
C ASP A 179 17.03 14.10 5.87
N CYS A 180 17.84 13.06 6.08
CA CYS A 180 17.48 11.92 6.93
C CYS A 180 17.18 12.34 8.38
N ARG A 181 17.94 13.30 8.92
CA ARG A 181 17.73 13.83 10.27
C ARG A 181 16.40 14.59 10.36
N PHE A 182 16.09 15.42 9.37
CA PHE A 182 14.82 16.14 9.31
C PHE A 182 13.64 15.17 9.16
N ILE A 183 13.70 14.22 8.21
CA ILE A 183 12.64 13.24 7.99
C ILE A 183 12.36 12.44 9.28
N LYS A 184 13.40 11.98 9.99
CA LYS A 184 13.23 11.31 11.29
C LYS A 184 12.60 12.23 12.34
N LYS A 185 12.96 13.52 12.37
CA LYS A 185 12.35 14.52 13.27
C LYS A 185 10.84 14.68 12.98
N CYS A 186 10.39 14.46 11.75
CA CYS A 186 8.97 14.56 11.38
C CYS A 186 8.06 13.59 12.14
N THR A 187 8.61 12.52 12.72
CA THR A 187 7.85 11.63 13.61
C THR A 187 7.26 12.35 14.83
N ASN A 188 7.92 13.40 15.34
CA ASN A 188 7.39 14.19 16.45
C ASN A 188 6.15 15.00 16.01
N TYR A 189 6.20 15.57 14.81
CA TYR A 189 5.10 16.35 14.24
C TYR A 189 3.88 15.48 13.91
N LEU A 190 4.10 14.24 13.50
CA LEU A 190 3.05 13.31 13.10
C LEU A 190 1.98 13.09 14.19
N ILE A 191 2.37 13.22 15.47
CA ILE A 191 1.49 13.04 16.62
C ILE A 191 0.45 14.16 16.72
N HIS A 192 0.81 15.38 16.31
CA HIS A 192 0.05 16.61 16.60
C HIS A 192 -0.57 17.30 15.38
N CYS A 193 -0.20 16.90 14.17
CA CYS A 193 -0.73 17.50 12.94
C CYS A 193 -2.04 16.86 12.46
N ASP A 194 -2.71 17.55 11.54
CA ASP A 194 -3.88 17.04 10.82
C ASP A 194 -3.57 15.85 9.88
N GLU A 195 -4.58 15.36 9.17
CA GLU A 195 -4.47 14.18 8.31
C GLU A 195 -3.77 14.44 6.96
N GLU A 196 -3.84 15.67 6.45
CA GLU A 196 -3.20 16.07 5.19
C GLU A 196 -1.69 16.14 5.39
N ILE A 197 -1.24 16.87 6.41
CA ILE A 197 0.18 16.96 6.79
C ILE A 197 0.71 15.57 7.16
N ALA A 198 -0.05 14.79 7.93
CA ALA A 198 0.36 13.43 8.29
C ALA A 198 0.55 12.53 7.06
N SER A 199 -0.23 12.72 6.00
CA SER A 199 -0.05 12.02 4.74
C SER A 199 1.30 12.35 4.11
N THR A 200 1.63 13.63 3.97
CA THR A 200 2.92 14.09 3.41
C THR A 200 4.10 13.63 4.28
N ILE A 201 3.97 13.67 5.61
CA ILE A 201 5.01 13.14 6.51
C ILE A 201 5.22 11.64 6.32
N CYS A 202 4.16 10.85 6.11
CA CYS A 202 4.31 9.43 5.82
C CYS A 202 5.06 9.19 4.50
N GLU A 203 4.83 10.02 3.48
CA GLU A 203 5.55 9.95 2.21
C GLU A 203 7.03 10.28 2.40
N LEU A 204 7.35 11.35 3.14
CA LEU A 204 8.72 11.69 3.52
C LEU A 204 9.41 10.54 4.28
N LEU A 205 8.73 9.93 5.24
CA LEU A 205 9.25 8.78 5.99
C LEU A 205 9.54 7.58 5.07
N GLY A 206 8.73 7.38 4.02
CA GLY A 206 8.94 6.34 3.01
C GLY A 206 10.17 6.57 2.12
N MET A 207 10.73 7.79 2.10
CA MET A 207 11.96 8.09 1.37
C MET A 207 13.23 7.62 2.09
N LEU A 208 13.14 7.27 3.38
CA LEU A 208 14.28 6.79 4.15
C LEU A 208 14.86 5.50 3.52
N GLU A 209 16.16 5.32 3.65
CA GLU A 209 16.80 4.09 3.18
C GLU A 209 16.28 2.88 3.98
N PRO A 210 15.89 1.77 3.31
CA PRO A 210 15.50 0.54 3.98
C PRO A 210 16.64 0.01 4.87
N GLY A 211 16.31 -0.31 6.12
CA GLY A 211 17.31 -0.71 7.10
C GLY A 211 16.78 -0.65 8.54
N ILE A 212 17.59 -1.13 9.48
CA ILE A 212 17.17 -1.27 10.88
C ILE A 212 16.75 0.06 11.50
N ASP A 213 17.48 1.14 11.24
CA ASP A 213 17.17 2.47 11.80
C ASP A 213 15.82 3.01 11.34
N SER A 214 15.52 2.89 10.04
CA SER A 214 14.27 3.37 9.44
C SER A 214 13.10 2.50 9.88
N PHE A 215 13.30 1.17 9.89
CA PHE A 215 12.33 0.22 10.43
C PHE A 215 11.96 0.52 11.89
N GLU A 216 12.97 0.75 12.75
CA GLU A 216 12.75 1.08 14.16
C GLU A 216 11.99 2.40 14.33
N THR A 217 12.33 3.40 13.52
CA THR A 217 11.63 4.69 13.50
C THR A 217 10.13 4.50 13.29
N ILE A 218 9.73 3.68 12.32
CA ILE A 218 8.32 3.40 12.02
C ILE A 218 7.64 2.57 13.13
N VAL A 219 8.31 1.52 13.59
CA VAL A 219 7.80 0.63 14.65
C VAL A 219 7.55 1.40 15.95
N ASP A 220 8.40 2.37 16.27
CA ASP A 220 8.30 3.15 17.51
C ASP A 220 7.23 4.25 17.44
N ILE A 221 6.95 4.82 16.25
CA ILE A 221 5.96 5.90 16.11
C ILE A 221 4.52 5.39 16.04
N ILE A 222 4.25 4.24 15.41
CA ILE A 222 2.88 3.72 15.25
C ILE A 222 2.09 3.65 16.58
N PRO A 223 2.65 3.11 17.69
CA PRO A 223 1.93 3.05 18.96
C PRO A 223 1.61 4.41 19.60
N ARG A 224 2.29 5.48 19.16
CA ARG A 224 2.08 6.85 19.64
C ARG A 224 0.97 7.58 18.88
N ILE A 225 0.57 7.08 17.72
CA ILE A 225 -0.54 7.62 16.95
C ILE A 225 -1.87 7.20 17.61
N GLU A 226 -2.80 8.14 17.72
CA GLU A 226 -4.12 7.91 18.30
C GLU A 226 -4.90 6.82 17.52
N ASN A 227 -5.77 6.09 18.22
CA ASN A 227 -6.42 4.90 17.65
C ASN A 227 -7.53 5.21 16.63
N ASP A 228 -8.07 6.42 16.66
CA ASP A 228 -9.04 6.93 15.69
C ASP A 228 -8.38 7.39 14.38
N ARG A 229 -7.07 7.68 14.38
CA ARG A 229 -6.27 8.01 13.19
C ARG A 229 -5.79 6.76 12.43
N GLN A 230 -6.73 5.89 12.07
CA GLN A 230 -6.44 4.60 11.42
C GLN A 230 -5.76 4.76 10.05
N SER A 231 -6.11 5.77 9.26
CA SER A 231 -5.51 6.07 7.96
C SER A 231 -4.00 6.28 8.05
N VAL A 232 -3.54 7.05 9.04
CA VAL A 232 -2.11 7.29 9.32
C VAL A 232 -1.42 5.99 9.73
N LYS A 233 -2.03 5.22 10.65
CA LYS A 233 -1.48 3.91 11.06
C LYS A 233 -1.37 2.94 9.88
N ARG A 234 -2.32 2.95 8.94
CA ARG A 234 -2.25 2.13 7.72
C ARG A 234 -1.08 2.55 6.81
N LYS A 235 -0.86 3.85 6.62
CA LYS A 235 0.30 4.36 5.86
C LYS A 235 1.62 3.92 6.51
N LEU A 236 1.78 4.14 7.81
CA LEU A 236 2.96 3.70 8.55
C LEU A 236 3.15 2.17 8.54
N PHE A 237 2.05 1.40 8.62
CA PHE A 237 2.08 -0.06 8.52
C PHE A 237 2.69 -0.53 7.19
N VAL A 238 2.36 0.12 6.08
CA VAL A 238 2.97 -0.18 4.77
C VAL A 238 4.48 0.04 4.82
N LEU A 239 4.92 1.14 5.44
CA LEU A 239 6.34 1.47 5.56
C LEU A 239 7.13 0.42 6.37
N ILE A 240 6.52 -0.30 7.32
CA ILE A 240 7.20 -1.42 7.99
C ILE A 240 7.69 -2.45 6.96
N SER A 241 6.86 -2.76 5.96
CA SER A 241 7.22 -3.71 4.91
C SER A 241 8.27 -3.13 3.97
N GLU A 242 8.08 -1.89 3.51
CA GLU A 242 8.94 -1.24 2.51
C GLU A 242 10.36 -0.94 3.03
N LEU A 243 10.47 -0.55 4.30
CA LEU A 243 11.73 -0.20 4.93
C LEU A 243 12.42 -1.37 5.63
N SER A 244 11.78 -2.55 5.67
CA SER A 244 12.37 -3.75 6.24
C SER A 244 13.43 -4.37 5.33
N THR A 245 14.48 -4.88 5.95
CA THR A 245 15.54 -5.66 5.31
C THR A 245 15.90 -6.87 6.18
N SER A 246 16.76 -7.75 5.67
CA SER A 246 17.22 -8.95 6.40
C SER A 246 17.85 -8.69 7.77
N GLU A 247 18.40 -7.49 7.98
CA GLU A 247 18.97 -7.05 9.26
C GLU A 247 17.89 -6.77 10.30
N CYS A 248 16.69 -6.39 9.86
CA CYS A 248 15.54 -6.07 10.70
C CYS A 248 14.90 -7.31 11.34
N LEU A 249 15.21 -8.52 10.85
CA LEU A 249 14.53 -9.76 11.22
C LEU A 249 14.51 -10.02 12.74
N LEU A 250 15.63 -9.81 13.44
CA LEU A 250 15.67 -10.01 14.89
C LEU A 250 14.82 -8.96 15.63
N LYS A 251 14.83 -7.72 15.14
CA LYS A 251 13.99 -6.65 15.70
C LYS A 251 12.51 -6.94 15.48
N ALA A 252 12.13 -7.36 14.28
CA ALA A 252 10.76 -7.77 13.95
C ALA A 252 10.28 -8.91 14.85
N ILE A 253 11.09 -9.95 15.07
CA ILE A 253 10.78 -11.05 16.02
C ILE A 253 10.60 -10.51 17.45
N GLY A 254 11.46 -9.59 17.88
CA GLY A 254 11.36 -8.95 19.19
C GLY A 254 10.10 -8.09 19.39
N GLN A 255 9.45 -7.68 18.31
CA GLN A 255 8.25 -6.83 18.31
C GLN A 255 6.94 -7.59 18.10
N LEU A 256 6.98 -8.92 17.97
CA LEU A 256 5.76 -9.73 17.84
C LEU A 256 4.84 -9.67 19.06
N TRP A 257 5.35 -9.25 20.23
CA TRP A 257 4.51 -9.05 21.41
C TRP A 257 4.01 -7.61 21.58
N ASN A 258 4.27 -6.72 20.63
CA ASN A 258 3.80 -5.33 20.68
C ASN A 258 2.26 -5.27 20.83
N LYS A 259 1.78 -4.28 21.58
CA LYS A 259 0.34 -4.09 21.84
C LYS A 259 -0.37 -3.44 20.66
N ASP A 260 0.36 -2.66 19.85
CA ASP A 260 -0.20 -2.09 18.63
C ASP A 260 -0.25 -3.17 17.54
N LYS A 261 -1.46 -3.43 17.05
CA LYS A 261 -1.73 -4.52 16.12
C LYS A 261 -1.18 -4.25 14.71
N TYR A 262 -1.00 -2.97 14.34
CA TYR A 262 -0.32 -2.63 13.09
C TYR A 262 1.17 -2.95 13.17
N VAL A 263 1.81 -2.67 14.30
CA VAL A 263 3.21 -3.05 14.51
C VAL A 263 3.38 -4.57 14.47
N ASN A 264 2.55 -5.30 15.21
CA ASN A 264 2.58 -6.77 15.22
C ASN A 264 2.39 -7.33 13.80
N ALA A 265 1.33 -6.94 13.10
CA ALA A 265 1.04 -7.40 11.75
C ALA A 265 2.16 -7.04 10.75
N GLY A 266 2.68 -5.81 10.81
CA GLY A 266 3.77 -5.35 9.95
C GLY A 266 5.06 -6.14 10.19
N CYS A 267 5.38 -6.45 11.46
CA CYS A 267 6.54 -7.28 11.80
C CYS A 267 6.39 -8.71 11.25
N PHE A 268 5.18 -9.29 11.27
CA PHE A 268 4.93 -10.57 10.61
C PHE A 268 5.19 -10.48 9.10
N ILE A 269 4.72 -9.43 8.43
CA ILE A 269 4.97 -9.21 7.01
C ILE A 269 6.47 -9.12 6.73
N ALA A 270 7.22 -8.31 7.49
CA ALA A 270 8.67 -8.21 7.37
C ALA A 270 9.35 -9.59 7.50
N ILE A 271 8.98 -10.40 8.51
CA ILE A 271 9.49 -11.77 8.67
C ILE A 271 9.14 -12.65 7.46
N GLY A 272 7.93 -12.52 6.92
CA GLY A 272 7.49 -13.27 5.75
C GLY A 272 8.23 -12.88 4.48
N ASN A 273 8.54 -11.59 4.30
CA ASN A 273 9.25 -11.06 3.14
C ASN A 273 10.67 -11.63 3.01
N GLU A 274 11.33 -11.89 4.15
CA GLU A 274 12.65 -12.52 4.19
C GLU A 274 12.69 -13.94 3.60
N ILE A 275 11.55 -14.65 3.59
CA ILE A 275 11.47 -16.01 3.07
C ILE A 275 11.24 -15.96 1.55
N THR A 276 12.31 -16.03 0.78
CA THR A 276 12.32 -16.02 -0.70
C THR A 276 12.84 -17.33 -1.31
N SER A 277 13.41 -18.21 -0.48
CA SER A 277 14.07 -19.44 -0.89
C SER A 277 14.06 -20.47 0.26
N GLU A 278 14.44 -21.72 -0.03
CA GLU A 278 14.58 -22.74 1.02
C GLU A 278 15.68 -22.39 2.04
N GLU A 279 16.74 -21.72 1.60
CA GLU A 279 17.84 -21.30 2.47
C GLU A 279 17.41 -20.19 3.42
N SER A 280 16.77 -19.14 2.91
CA SER A 280 16.22 -18.06 3.75
C SER A 280 15.13 -18.57 4.69
N TYR A 281 14.31 -19.52 4.26
CA TYR A 281 13.37 -20.22 5.14
C TYR A 281 14.09 -20.84 6.36
N LYS A 282 15.15 -21.62 6.14
CA LYS A 282 15.92 -22.24 7.24
C LYS A 282 16.50 -21.20 8.18
N GLN A 283 17.03 -20.10 7.64
CA GLN A 283 17.60 -19.00 8.44
C GLN A 283 16.53 -18.31 9.29
N VAL A 284 15.36 -18.01 8.73
CA VAL A 284 14.23 -17.41 9.45
C VAL A 284 13.74 -18.34 10.57
N ILE A 285 13.53 -19.63 10.28
CA ILE A 285 13.11 -20.60 11.29
C ILE A 285 14.13 -20.71 12.43
N ASN A 286 15.42 -20.80 12.11
CA ASN A 286 16.48 -20.85 13.12
C ASN A 286 16.49 -19.58 14.00
N LYS A 287 16.33 -18.40 13.40
CA LYS A 287 16.26 -17.13 14.15
C LYS A 287 15.02 -17.06 15.04
N ILE A 288 13.84 -17.50 14.56
CA ILE A 288 12.63 -17.58 15.38
C ILE A 288 12.89 -18.51 16.57
N GLN A 289 13.31 -19.76 16.31
CA GLN A 289 13.52 -20.78 17.34
C GLN A 289 14.63 -20.43 18.35
N SER A 290 15.59 -19.58 17.97
CA SER A 290 16.62 -19.08 18.88
C SER A 290 16.11 -18.00 19.83
N ASN A 291 14.99 -17.33 19.52
CA ASN A 291 14.42 -16.24 20.31
C ASN A 291 13.10 -16.59 20.99
N MET A 292 12.30 -17.49 20.40
CA MET A 292 11.02 -17.95 20.93
C MET A 292 10.64 -19.33 20.37
N SER A 293 9.71 -20.03 21.03
CA SER A 293 9.22 -21.28 20.47
C SER A 293 8.33 -21.05 19.25
N MET A 294 8.21 -22.05 18.37
CA MET A 294 7.23 -21.99 17.27
C MET A 294 5.79 -21.88 17.79
N ALA A 295 5.49 -22.42 18.97
CA ALA A 295 4.17 -22.26 19.58
C ALA A 295 3.93 -20.79 19.97
N ASP A 296 4.91 -20.13 20.59
CA ASP A 296 4.83 -18.71 20.96
C ASP A 296 4.75 -17.80 19.72
N PHE A 297 5.44 -18.16 18.63
CA PHE A 297 5.34 -17.44 17.36
C PHE A 297 3.91 -17.45 16.82
N PHE A 298 3.27 -18.61 16.74
CA PHE A 298 1.86 -18.70 16.32
C PHE A 298 0.93 -18.01 17.32
N MET A 299 1.16 -18.17 18.62
CA MET A 299 0.38 -17.49 19.65
C MET A 299 0.46 -15.97 19.50
N SER A 300 1.63 -15.41 19.18
CA SER A 300 1.80 -13.96 19.00
C SER A 300 1.05 -13.39 17.79
N PHE A 301 0.75 -14.22 16.78
CA PHE A 301 -0.11 -13.84 15.65
C PHE A 301 -1.58 -13.82 16.03
N PHE A 302 -2.04 -14.88 16.70
CA PHE A 302 -3.46 -15.08 16.99
C PHE A 302 -3.90 -14.53 18.36
N ARG A 303 -3.02 -13.82 19.07
CA ARG A 303 -3.30 -13.34 20.44
C ARG A 303 -4.48 -12.37 20.49
N ASP A 304 -4.54 -11.48 19.51
CA ASP A 304 -5.46 -10.34 19.52
C ASP A 304 -6.47 -10.43 18.37
N GLU A 305 -7.67 -9.88 18.57
CA GLU A 305 -8.67 -9.76 17.51
C GLU A 305 -8.19 -8.80 16.41
N PHE A 306 -8.44 -9.14 15.14
CA PHE A 306 -8.20 -8.24 14.02
C PHE A 306 -9.34 -7.23 13.93
N PHE A 307 -9.03 -5.94 13.96
CA PHE A 307 -10.04 -4.87 13.80
C PHE A 307 -9.95 -4.19 12.44
N ASP A 308 -8.90 -4.46 11.66
CA ASP A 308 -8.69 -3.89 10.35
C ASP A 308 -8.32 -4.99 9.33
N MET A 309 -8.93 -4.92 8.15
CA MET A 309 -8.65 -5.82 7.02
C MET A 309 -7.17 -5.85 6.63
N VAL A 310 -6.47 -4.71 6.66
CA VAL A 310 -5.08 -4.68 6.18
C VAL A 310 -4.14 -5.54 7.04
N GLN A 311 -4.46 -5.72 8.33
CA GLN A 311 -3.66 -6.53 9.25
C GLN A 311 -3.65 -8.02 8.86
N ILE A 312 -4.69 -8.51 8.17
CA ILE A 312 -4.79 -9.90 7.72
C ILE A 312 -3.70 -10.24 6.69
N GLN A 313 -3.12 -9.25 6.00
CA GLN A 313 -1.98 -9.47 5.10
C GLN A 313 -0.81 -10.17 5.80
N ALA A 314 -0.66 -10.02 7.12
CA ALA A 314 0.33 -10.71 7.94
C ALA A 314 0.24 -12.24 7.84
N VAL A 315 -0.91 -12.81 7.45
CA VAL A 315 -1.07 -14.26 7.22
C VAL A 315 -0.12 -14.78 6.14
N HIS A 316 0.42 -13.90 5.30
CA HIS A 316 1.53 -14.18 4.38
C HIS A 316 2.70 -14.88 5.08
N SER A 317 3.10 -14.38 6.26
CA SER A 317 4.19 -14.92 7.06
C SER A 317 3.91 -16.35 7.52
N LEU A 318 2.72 -16.55 8.11
CA LEU A 318 2.26 -17.87 8.53
C LEU A 318 2.21 -18.82 7.34
N THR A 319 1.67 -18.38 6.21
CA THR A 319 1.59 -19.18 4.98
C THR A 319 2.96 -19.66 4.53
N LYS A 320 4.02 -18.86 4.66
CA LYS A 320 5.38 -19.30 4.30
C LYS A 320 5.99 -20.25 5.33
N ILE A 321 5.78 -19.99 6.63
CA ILE A 321 6.36 -20.75 7.75
C ILE A 321 5.66 -22.08 8.03
N LEU A 322 4.38 -22.19 7.69
CA LEU A 322 3.56 -23.37 7.98
C LEU A 322 4.13 -24.63 7.31
N ASN A 323 4.26 -25.70 8.07
CA ASN A 323 4.71 -27.02 7.65
C ASN A 323 4.01 -28.12 8.47
N LYS A 324 4.32 -29.39 8.18
CA LYS A 324 3.67 -30.53 8.85
C LYS A 324 3.88 -30.57 10.37
N ASP A 325 5.01 -30.05 10.86
CA ASP A 325 5.34 -30.14 12.29
C ASP A 325 4.64 -29.06 13.13
N ASN A 326 4.34 -27.91 12.52
CA ASN A 326 3.80 -26.73 13.21
C ASN A 326 2.32 -26.42 12.89
N VAL A 327 1.73 -27.03 11.86
CA VAL A 327 0.33 -26.76 11.45
C VAL A 327 -0.69 -27.00 12.57
N LYS A 328 -0.43 -27.95 13.46
CA LYS A 328 -1.25 -28.22 14.66
C LYS A 328 -1.40 -27.03 15.59
N TYR A 329 -0.49 -26.05 15.59
CA TYR A 329 -0.60 -24.87 16.45
C TYR A 329 -1.77 -23.97 16.06
N VAL A 330 -2.22 -24.02 14.79
CA VAL A 330 -3.40 -23.29 14.33
C VAL A 330 -4.66 -23.70 15.10
N LEU A 331 -4.76 -24.97 15.50
CA LEU A 331 -5.93 -25.51 16.23
C LEU A 331 -6.13 -24.85 17.59
N ASN A 332 -5.07 -24.32 18.21
CA ASN A 332 -5.18 -23.61 19.48
C ASN A 332 -5.86 -22.24 19.35
N HIS A 333 -6.08 -21.78 18.12
CA HIS A 333 -6.52 -20.43 17.79
C HIS A 333 -7.69 -20.40 16.80
N GLN A 334 -8.47 -21.48 16.74
CA GLN A 334 -9.60 -21.64 15.82
C GLN A 334 -10.56 -20.45 15.83
N PHE A 335 -10.95 -19.97 17.02
CA PHE A 335 -11.87 -18.83 17.14
C PHE A 335 -11.38 -17.57 16.43
N VAL A 336 -10.10 -17.23 16.57
CA VAL A 336 -9.52 -16.03 15.92
C VAL A 336 -9.41 -16.25 14.42
N LEU A 337 -9.07 -17.46 14.00
CA LEU A 337 -9.03 -17.82 12.58
C LEU A 337 -10.43 -17.81 11.93
N ASP A 338 -11.48 -18.20 12.64
CA ASP A 338 -12.88 -18.08 12.18
C ASP A 338 -13.22 -16.61 11.92
N GLN A 339 -12.96 -15.73 12.89
CA GLN A 339 -13.24 -14.30 12.78
C GLN A 339 -12.47 -13.65 11.63
N MET A 340 -11.17 -13.97 11.53
CA MET A 340 -10.31 -13.47 10.46
C MET A 340 -10.79 -13.95 9.08
N THR A 341 -11.19 -15.22 8.96
CA THR A 341 -11.69 -15.79 7.70
C THR A 341 -13.00 -15.14 7.29
N LYS A 342 -13.94 -15.00 8.23
CA LYS A 342 -15.21 -14.35 7.98
C LYS A 342 -15.02 -12.91 7.54
N LEU A 343 -14.23 -12.12 8.27
CA LEU A 343 -13.94 -10.73 7.93
C LEU A 343 -13.32 -10.60 6.53
N ALA A 344 -12.38 -11.48 6.18
CA ALA A 344 -11.76 -11.50 4.85
C ALA A 344 -12.73 -11.82 3.72
N LEU A 345 -13.70 -12.71 3.95
CA LEU A 345 -14.69 -13.10 2.94
C LEU A 345 -15.83 -12.07 2.82
N ASP A 346 -16.32 -11.52 3.95
CA ASP A 346 -17.32 -10.45 3.99
C ASP A 346 -16.87 -9.23 3.15
N GLN A 347 -15.55 -8.96 3.12
CA GLN A 347 -14.94 -7.81 2.45
C GLN A 347 -14.22 -8.15 1.13
N ALA A 348 -14.44 -9.35 0.58
CA ALA A 348 -13.69 -9.86 -0.58
C ALA A 348 -13.79 -8.97 -1.83
N ASN A 349 -14.90 -8.24 -2.00
CA ASN A 349 -15.09 -7.34 -3.14
C ASN A 349 -14.19 -6.09 -3.08
N TYR A 350 -13.80 -5.66 -1.88
CA TYR A 350 -12.98 -4.45 -1.67
C TYR A 350 -11.50 -4.77 -1.46
N TYR A 351 -11.19 -5.93 -0.85
CA TYR A 351 -9.84 -6.32 -0.45
C TYR A 351 -9.42 -7.69 -1.03
N GLN A 352 -9.56 -7.86 -2.34
CA GLN A 352 -9.32 -9.14 -3.03
C GLN A 352 -7.95 -9.75 -2.73
N GLU A 353 -6.89 -8.95 -2.67
CA GLU A 353 -5.53 -9.43 -2.40
C GLU A 353 -5.40 -10.03 -0.99
N VAL A 354 -6.01 -9.38 0.00
CA VAL A 354 -6.02 -9.84 1.40
C VAL A 354 -6.80 -11.15 1.51
N THR A 355 -7.98 -11.21 0.89
CA THR A 355 -8.80 -12.43 0.84
C THR A 355 -8.05 -13.58 0.16
N ASN A 356 -7.32 -13.29 -0.92
CA ASN A 356 -6.52 -14.30 -1.61
C ASN A 356 -5.38 -14.85 -0.74
N LEU A 357 -4.74 -14.01 0.09
CA LEU A 357 -3.75 -14.49 1.06
C LEU A 357 -4.38 -15.42 2.10
N GLN A 358 -5.56 -15.07 2.62
CA GLN A 358 -6.30 -15.91 3.55
C GLN A 358 -6.70 -17.24 2.93
N ILE A 359 -7.20 -17.23 1.69
CA ILE A 359 -7.54 -18.45 0.94
C ILE A 359 -6.32 -19.35 0.76
N ARG A 360 -5.16 -18.79 0.38
CA ARG A 360 -3.90 -19.56 0.25
C ARG A 360 -3.48 -20.19 1.57
N PHE A 361 -3.62 -19.46 2.68
CA PHE A 361 -3.31 -19.98 4.00
C PHE A 361 -4.18 -21.20 4.35
N LEU A 362 -5.50 -21.08 4.17
CA LEU A 362 -6.45 -22.18 4.42
C LEU A 362 -6.18 -23.40 3.54
N LYS A 363 -5.92 -23.21 2.23
CA LYS A 363 -5.51 -24.31 1.34
C LYS A 363 -4.24 -25.00 1.83
N LYS A 364 -3.26 -24.23 2.33
CA LYS A 364 -2.01 -24.80 2.84
C LYS A 364 -2.25 -25.68 4.08
N ILE A 365 -3.16 -25.29 4.97
CA ILE A 365 -3.54 -26.11 6.14
C ILE A 365 -4.09 -27.46 5.67
N ILE A 366 -5.06 -27.46 4.75
CA ILE A 366 -5.69 -28.67 4.20
C ILE A 366 -4.65 -29.63 3.61
N ASN A 367 -3.70 -29.09 2.85
CA ASN A 367 -2.67 -29.87 2.17
C ASN A 367 -1.58 -30.42 3.09
N LEU A 368 -1.36 -29.80 4.26
CA LEU A 368 -0.31 -30.23 5.19
C LEU A 368 -0.78 -31.34 6.12
N ASP A 369 -1.98 -31.23 6.67
CA ASP A 369 -2.51 -32.18 7.66
C ASP A 369 -4.04 -32.26 7.61
N GLN A 370 -4.53 -33.42 7.16
CA GLN A 370 -5.97 -33.68 7.02
C GLN A 370 -6.69 -33.76 8.37
N GLU A 371 -6.02 -34.22 9.42
CA GLU A 371 -6.62 -34.32 10.77
C GLU A 371 -6.75 -32.94 11.40
N VAL A 372 -5.81 -32.03 11.12
CA VAL A 372 -5.97 -30.62 11.48
C VAL A 372 -7.14 -30.00 10.71
N ALA A 373 -7.23 -30.25 9.40
CA ALA A 373 -8.33 -29.73 8.59
C ALA A 373 -9.70 -30.17 9.12
N LYS A 374 -9.89 -31.46 9.44
CA LYS A 374 -11.15 -31.99 10.00
C LYS A 374 -11.58 -31.34 11.32
N ARG A 375 -10.67 -30.72 12.07
CA ARG A 375 -10.99 -30.09 13.35
C ARG A 375 -11.41 -28.62 13.22
N LEU A 376 -11.33 -28.07 12.00
CA LEU A 376 -11.62 -26.67 11.68
C LEU A 376 -13.00 -26.51 11.02
N ASP A 377 -13.97 -27.35 11.37
CA ASP A 377 -15.30 -27.41 10.73
C ASP A 377 -16.01 -26.06 10.65
N SER A 378 -15.92 -25.22 11.69
CA SER A 378 -16.51 -23.87 11.72
C SER A 378 -15.99 -22.97 10.61
N ILE A 379 -14.69 -23.07 10.28
CA ILE A 379 -14.08 -22.29 9.19
C ILE A 379 -14.67 -22.75 7.86
N TRP A 380 -14.85 -24.06 7.70
CA TRP A 380 -15.36 -24.63 6.45
C TRP A 380 -16.83 -24.33 6.23
N GLU A 381 -17.62 -24.18 7.29
CA GLU A 381 -18.97 -23.62 7.22
C GLU A 381 -18.95 -22.20 6.65
N VAL A 382 -18.11 -21.32 7.19
CA VAL A 382 -17.95 -19.95 6.68
C VAL A 382 -17.49 -19.96 5.22
N VAL A 383 -16.43 -20.71 4.89
CA VAL A 383 -15.91 -20.82 3.53
C VAL A 383 -16.99 -21.31 2.56
N GLY A 384 -17.78 -22.29 2.99
CA GLY A 384 -18.85 -22.86 2.19
C GLY A 384 -19.90 -21.83 1.79
N GLU A 385 -20.14 -20.78 2.57
CA GLU A 385 -21.12 -19.70 2.29
C GLU A 385 -20.77 -18.83 1.08
N TYR A 386 -19.51 -18.85 0.61
CA TYR A 386 -19.02 -17.95 -0.42
C TYR A 386 -18.71 -18.67 -1.74
N ASP A 387 -19.20 -18.11 -2.85
CA ASP A 387 -19.05 -18.70 -4.19
C ASP A 387 -17.61 -18.64 -4.72
N ASN A 388 -16.79 -17.69 -4.25
CA ASN A 388 -15.41 -17.50 -4.70
C ASN A 388 -14.39 -18.43 -4.00
N THR A 389 -14.84 -19.39 -3.19
CA THR A 389 -13.97 -20.30 -2.42
C THR A 389 -13.89 -21.71 -2.99
N GLN A 390 -14.38 -21.92 -4.21
CA GLN A 390 -14.49 -23.23 -4.88
C GLN A 390 -13.21 -24.08 -4.78
N GLU A 391 -12.02 -23.48 -4.95
CA GLU A 391 -10.75 -24.22 -4.85
C GLU A 391 -10.48 -24.80 -3.45
N ILE A 392 -10.87 -24.10 -2.38
CA ILE A 392 -10.78 -24.62 -1.02
C ILE A 392 -11.74 -25.80 -0.89
N GLN A 393 -12.97 -25.65 -1.40
CA GLN A 393 -14.01 -26.67 -1.31
C GLN A 393 -13.61 -27.96 -2.04
N TYR A 394 -12.96 -27.86 -3.21
CA TYR A 394 -12.39 -29.02 -3.90
C TYR A 394 -11.29 -29.71 -3.11
N SER A 395 -10.46 -28.94 -2.39
CA SER A 395 -9.42 -29.47 -1.51
C SER A 395 -10.02 -30.14 -0.26
N LEU A 396 -11.09 -29.57 0.30
CA LEU A 396 -11.81 -30.10 1.47
C LEU A 396 -12.48 -31.44 1.18
N LEU A 397 -13.00 -31.67 -0.02
CA LEU A 397 -13.55 -32.98 -0.40
C LEU A 397 -12.56 -34.14 -0.24
N GLN A 398 -11.26 -33.85 -0.25
CA GLN A 398 -10.21 -34.84 -0.08
C GLN A 398 -9.93 -35.17 1.41
N THR A 399 -10.51 -34.41 2.34
CA THR A 399 -10.18 -34.46 3.77
C THR A 399 -11.38 -34.56 4.70
N VAL A 400 -12.54 -34.03 4.30
CA VAL A 400 -13.76 -33.95 5.10
C VAL A 400 -14.40 -35.34 5.28
N ASP A 401 -14.95 -35.58 6.47
CA ASP A 401 -15.68 -36.81 6.82
C ASP A 401 -16.96 -36.95 5.98
N GLU A 402 -17.27 -38.19 5.55
CA GLU A 402 -18.49 -38.50 4.77
C GLU A 402 -19.80 -38.06 5.44
N HIS A 403 -19.82 -37.87 6.77
CA HIS A 403 -20.98 -37.43 7.53
C HIS A 403 -20.98 -35.91 7.83
N SER A 404 -20.05 -35.15 7.27
CA SER A 404 -19.99 -33.70 7.49
C SER A 404 -21.26 -33.01 6.99
N PRO A 405 -21.80 -32.02 7.74
CA PRO A 405 -22.94 -31.22 7.28
C PRO A 405 -22.63 -30.40 6.01
N LEU A 406 -21.36 -30.23 5.67
CA LEU A 406 -20.91 -29.54 4.45
C LEU A 406 -20.98 -30.41 3.21
N MET A 407 -21.03 -31.73 3.37
CA MET A 407 -20.92 -32.69 2.26
C MET A 407 -21.92 -32.40 1.11
N PRO A 408 -23.23 -32.11 1.36
CA PRO A 408 -24.15 -31.79 0.28
C PRO A 408 -23.71 -30.55 -0.53
N LYS A 409 -23.22 -29.51 0.15
CA LYS A 409 -22.77 -28.27 -0.49
C LYS A 409 -21.48 -28.48 -1.28
N LEU A 410 -20.54 -29.24 -0.72
CA LEU A 410 -19.29 -29.61 -1.38
C LEU A 410 -19.55 -30.43 -2.65
N ILE A 411 -20.46 -31.41 -2.58
CA ILE A 411 -20.89 -32.20 -3.75
C ILE A 411 -21.48 -31.27 -4.81
N GLN A 412 -22.46 -30.43 -4.45
CA GLN A 412 -23.10 -29.49 -5.37
C GLN A 412 -22.07 -28.62 -6.10
N ASN A 413 -21.08 -28.07 -5.38
CA ASN A 413 -20.07 -27.20 -5.98
C ASN A 413 -19.07 -27.97 -6.87
N ALA A 414 -18.70 -29.19 -6.48
CA ALA A 414 -17.83 -30.06 -7.28
C ALA A 414 -18.45 -30.53 -8.59
N VAL A 415 -19.78 -30.62 -8.68
CA VAL A 415 -20.49 -31.10 -9.88
C VAL A 415 -21.17 -29.99 -10.68
N SER A 416 -21.24 -28.76 -10.15
CA SER A 416 -21.83 -27.61 -10.84
C SER A 416 -21.12 -27.31 -12.16
N PRO A 417 -21.79 -26.72 -13.16
CA PRO A 417 -21.13 -26.25 -14.39
C PRO A 417 -20.03 -25.22 -14.10
N ILE A 418 -19.06 -25.09 -15.02
CA ILE A 418 -18.03 -24.03 -14.94
C ILE A 418 -18.40 -22.85 -15.86
N PRO A 419 -18.00 -21.61 -15.50
CA PRO A 419 -18.06 -20.48 -16.43
C PRO A 419 -17.23 -20.75 -17.69
N SER A 420 -17.61 -20.15 -18.81
CA SER A 420 -16.93 -20.33 -20.11
C SER A 420 -15.47 -19.88 -20.14
N THR A 421 -15.03 -19.10 -19.15
CA THR A 421 -13.66 -18.60 -18.99
C THR A 421 -13.12 -19.04 -17.63
N ILE A 422 -12.42 -20.18 -17.59
CA ILE A 422 -11.76 -20.68 -16.38
C ILE A 422 -10.40 -21.31 -16.75
N SER A 423 -9.44 -21.27 -15.83
CA SER A 423 -8.11 -21.85 -16.08
C SER A 423 -8.14 -23.39 -16.01
N ILE A 424 -7.24 -24.05 -16.74
CA ILE A 424 -7.15 -25.52 -16.79
C ILE A 424 -6.87 -26.10 -15.40
N GLU A 425 -6.09 -25.40 -14.58
CA GLU A 425 -5.74 -25.81 -13.21
C GLU A 425 -6.97 -25.97 -12.32
N VAL A 426 -7.94 -25.05 -12.42
CA VAL A 426 -9.18 -25.15 -11.64
C VAL A 426 -10.05 -26.32 -12.12
N ILE A 427 -10.08 -26.57 -13.43
CA ILE A 427 -10.77 -27.74 -13.99
C ILE A 427 -10.13 -29.04 -13.47
N LEU A 428 -8.80 -29.10 -13.43
CA LEU A 428 -8.07 -30.27 -12.91
C LEU A 428 -8.37 -30.52 -11.43
N GLU A 429 -8.41 -29.49 -10.59
CA GLU A 429 -8.80 -29.63 -9.18
C GLU A 429 -10.24 -30.11 -9.02
N LYS A 430 -11.16 -29.61 -9.86
CA LYS A 430 -12.55 -30.06 -9.87
C LYS A 430 -12.69 -31.52 -10.29
N LEU A 431 -11.96 -31.95 -11.34
CA LEU A 431 -11.92 -33.35 -11.77
C LEU A 431 -11.39 -34.27 -10.66
N LYS A 432 -10.35 -33.85 -9.92
CA LYS A 432 -9.86 -34.60 -8.76
C LYS A 432 -10.93 -34.72 -7.67
N ALA A 433 -11.65 -33.64 -7.37
CA ALA A 433 -12.72 -33.65 -6.39
C ALA A 433 -13.84 -34.64 -6.78
N ILE A 434 -14.28 -34.64 -8.05
CA ILE A 434 -15.28 -35.60 -8.54
C ILE A 434 -14.76 -37.04 -8.49
N ALA A 435 -13.50 -37.28 -8.83
CA ALA A 435 -12.88 -38.59 -8.69
C ALA A 435 -12.92 -39.12 -7.25
N VAL A 436 -12.66 -38.24 -6.27
CA VAL A 436 -12.76 -38.58 -4.85
C VAL A 436 -14.20 -38.91 -4.45
N LEU A 437 -15.17 -38.13 -4.90
CA LEU A 437 -16.60 -38.43 -4.68
C LEU A 437 -16.98 -39.80 -5.25
N ASN A 438 -16.53 -40.11 -6.47
CA ASN A 438 -16.79 -41.41 -7.08
C ASN A 438 -16.16 -42.55 -6.26
N GLN A 439 -14.93 -42.37 -5.77
CA GLN A 439 -14.31 -43.36 -4.88
C GLN A 439 -15.10 -43.54 -3.58
N MET A 440 -15.60 -42.46 -2.97
CA MET A 440 -16.42 -42.54 -1.76
C MET A 440 -17.75 -43.29 -2.01
N VAL A 441 -18.35 -43.15 -3.20
CA VAL A 441 -19.53 -43.94 -3.60
C VAL A 441 -19.17 -45.41 -3.80
N GLU A 442 -18.05 -45.71 -4.48
CA GLU A 442 -17.56 -47.07 -4.70
C GLU A 442 -17.26 -47.80 -3.38
N ASP A 443 -16.65 -47.07 -2.43
CA ASP A 443 -16.36 -47.52 -1.06
C ASP A 443 -17.62 -47.58 -0.17
N LYS A 444 -18.79 -47.16 -0.68
CA LYS A 444 -20.09 -47.12 0.01
C LYS A 444 -20.11 -46.22 1.25
N LYS A 445 -19.26 -45.19 1.28
CA LYS A 445 -19.24 -44.17 2.34
C LYS A 445 -20.36 -43.15 2.16
N ILE A 446 -20.65 -42.80 0.91
CA ILE A 446 -21.77 -41.93 0.54
C ILE A 446 -22.67 -42.63 -0.48
N SER A 447 -23.91 -42.17 -0.58
CA SER A 447 -24.81 -42.60 -1.66
C SER A 447 -24.41 -41.92 -2.99
N PRO A 448 -24.70 -42.55 -4.14
CA PRO A 448 -24.60 -41.85 -5.42
C PRO A 448 -25.43 -40.56 -5.37
N TYR A 449 -24.81 -39.45 -5.77
CA TYR A 449 -25.38 -38.09 -5.72
C TYR A 449 -26.29 -37.84 -6.95
N VAL A 450 -27.34 -38.66 -7.06
CA VAL A 450 -28.25 -38.72 -8.22
C VAL A 450 -28.95 -37.38 -8.49
N GLU A 451 -29.25 -36.64 -7.43
CA GLU A 451 -29.86 -35.31 -7.46
C GLU A 451 -29.04 -34.28 -8.24
N HIS A 452 -27.75 -34.52 -8.47
CA HIS A 452 -26.85 -33.62 -9.20
C HIS A 452 -26.39 -34.16 -10.57
N THR A 453 -27.08 -35.18 -11.09
CA THR A 453 -26.75 -35.80 -12.37
C THR A 453 -26.81 -34.82 -13.54
N LYS A 454 -27.73 -33.85 -13.51
CA LYS A 454 -27.91 -32.86 -14.57
C LYS A 454 -26.71 -31.91 -14.63
N GLU A 455 -26.30 -31.38 -13.49
CA GLU A 455 -25.17 -30.47 -13.34
C GLU A 455 -23.87 -31.16 -13.77
N LEU A 456 -23.65 -32.40 -13.30
CA LEU A 456 -22.48 -33.18 -13.70
C LEU A 456 -22.46 -33.49 -15.20
N THR A 457 -23.62 -33.79 -15.79
CA THR A 457 -23.75 -34.02 -17.23
C THR A 457 -23.36 -32.77 -18.02
N GLU A 458 -23.83 -31.60 -17.59
CA GLU A 458 -23.50 -30.32 -18.21
C GLU A 458 -22.00 -30.00 -18.08
N PHE A 459 -21.42 -30.18 -16.90
CA PHE A 459 -19.99 -30.00 -16.68
C PHE A 459 -19.15 -30.92 -17.59
N LEU A 460 -19.44 -32.22 -17.64
CA LEU A 460 -18.70 -33.16 -18.49
C LEU A 460 -18.87 -32.84 -19.98
N ARG A 461 -20.07 -32.40 -20.40
CA ARG A 461 -20.32 -31.97 -21.78
C ARG A 461 -19.51 -30.72 -22.16
N GLN A 462 -19.28 -29.80 -21.24
CA GLN A 462 -18.41 -28.63 -21.46
C GLN A 462 -16.94 -29.03 -21.72
N LEU A 463 -16.51 -30.23 -21.31
CA LEU A 463 -15.16 -30.74 -21.52
C LEU A 463 -14.98 -31.48 -22.86
N LEU A 464 -16.06 -31.92 -23.52
CA LEU A 464 -16.00 -32.63 -24.80
C LEU A 464 -15.20 -31.89 -25.88
N PRO A 465 -15.39 -30.56 -26.11
CA PRO A 465 -14.62 -29.84 -27.14
C PRO A 465 -13.11 -29.84 -26.89
N GLN A 466 -12.68 -30.10 -25.64
CA GLN A 466 -11.26 -30.16 -25.30
C GLN A 466 -10.62 -31.52 -25.64
N LEU A 467 -11.43 -32.53 -25.96
CA LEU A 467 -10.99 -33.88 -26.34
C LEU A 467 -10.72 -34.03 -27.85
N ASP A 468 -11.39 -33.24 -28.69
CA ASP A 468 -11.37 -33.38 -30.16
C ASP A 468 -10.12 -32.79 -30.84
N LEU A 469 -9.36 -31.94 -30.13
CA LEU A 469 -8.15 -31.31 -30.65
C LEU A 469 -6.91 -32.15 -30.32
N GLN A 470 -6.80 -33.35 -30.90
CA GLN A 470 -5.58 -34.16 -30.91
C GLN A 470 -4.60 -33.68 -31.99
N ASP A 471 -4.23 -32.40 -32.00
CA ASP A 471 -3.06 -31.98 -32.78
C ASP A 471 -1.79 -32.29 -32.00
N ASN A 472 -0.89 -33.04 -32.62
CA ASN A 472 0.34 -33.61 -32.04
C ASN A 472 1.40 -32.56 -31.60
N SER A 473 1.01 -31.29 -31.43
CA SER A 473 1.91 -30.17 -31.15
C SER A 473 1.57 -29.37 -29.88
N GLU A 474 0.56 -29.74 -29.09
CA GLU A 474 0.12 -28.91 -27.94
C GLU A 474 0.59 -29.38 -26.56
N THR A 475 0.71 -28.39 -25.67
CA THR A 475 1.34 -28.35 -24.35
C THR A 475 0.96 -29.49 -23.39
N GLY A 476 1.92 -29.98 -22.60
CA GLY A 476 1.73 -31.12 -21.68
C GLY A 476 0.54 -31.01 -20.71
N MET A 477 0.10 -29.79 -20.38
CA MET A 477 -1.10 -29.52 -19.57
C MET A 477 -2.40 -30.01 -20.21
N LYS A 478 -2.55 -29.87 -21.54
CA LYS A 478 -3.79 -30.27 -22.24
C LYS A 478 -3.95 -31.79 -22.24
N GLN A 479 -2.85 -32.53 -22.40
CA GLN A 479 -2.86 -34.00 -22.27
C GLN A 479 -3.25 -34.45 -20.87
N VAL A 480 -2.77 -33.76 -19.82
CA VAL A 480 -3.15 -34.04 -18.43
C VAL A 480 -4.66 -33.86 -18.25
N LEU A 481 -5.24 -32.80 -18.83
CA LEU A 481 -6.68 -32.55 -18.77
C LEU A 481 -7.48 -33.65 -19.45
N VAL A 482 -7.12 -34.06 -20.67
CA VAL A 482 -7.76 -35.16 -21.40
C VAL A 482 -7.76 -36.45 -20.57
N ASN A 483 -6.60 -36.79 -19.99
CA ASN A 483 -6.44 -38.01 -19.20
C ASN A 483 -7.31 -37.99 -17.93
N ASN A 484 -7.31 -36.87 -17.19
CA ASN A 484 -8.14 -36.74 -15.99
C ASN A 484 -9.63 -36.74 -16.32
N THR A 485 -10.04 -36.12 -17.44
CA THR A 485 -11.42 -36.11 -17.91
C THR A 485 -11.91 -37.53 -18.22
N LYS A 486 -11.11 -38.31 -18.96
CA LYS A 486 -11.39 -39.73 -19.25
C LYS A 486 -11.47 -40.58 -17.99
N TYR A 487 -10.56 -40.35 -17.04
CA TYR A 487 -10.57 -41.05 -15.76
C TYR A 487 -11.85 -40.78 -14.96
N VAL A 488 -12.25 -39.51 -14.83
CA VAL A 488 -13.49 -39.12 -14.15
C VAL A 488 -14.71 -39.68 -14.86
N ALA A 489 -14.78 -39.64 -16.19
CA ALA A 489 -15.88 -40.27 -16.92
C ALA A 489 -15.96 -41.78 -16.68
N ALA A 490 -14.82 -42.48 -16.65
CA ALA A 490 -14.77 -43.91 -16.39
C ALA A 490 -15.19 -44.27 -14.96
N THR A 491 -14.79 -43.50 -13.95
CA THR A 491 -15.21 -43.74 -12.56
C THR A 491 -16.68 -43.38 -12.36
N THR A 492 -17.14 -42.27 -12.95
CA THR A 492 -18.56 -41.86 -12.92
C THR A 492 -19.45 -42.94 -13.54
N TYR A 493 -19.04 -43.49 -14.68
CA TYR A 493 -19.78 -44.56 -15.36
C TYR A 493 -19.97 -45.81 -14.49
N LYS A 494 -19.01 -46.12 -13.61
CA LYS A 494 -19.08 -47.29 -12.72
C LYS A 494 -20.02 -47.09 -11.54
N VAL A 495 -20.10 -45.88 -11.00
CA VAL A 495 -20.79 -45.61 -9.73
C VAL A 495 -22.25 -45.18 -9.90
N PHE A 496 -22.64 -44.76 -11.12
CA PHE A 496 -24.02 -44.42 -11.45
C PHE A 496 -24.73 -45.55 -12.22
N ASN A 497 -26.03 -45.71 -11.97
CA ASN A 497 -26.85 -46.75 -12.60
C ASN A 497 -27.72 -46.17 -13.73
N PRO A 498 -27.94 -46.90 -14.85
CA PRO A 498 -28.60 -46.34 -16.04
C PRO A 498 -30.01 -45.82 -15.82
N GLU A 499 -30.79 -46.46 -14.93
CA GLU A 499 -32.19 -46.07 -14.66
C GLU A 499 -32.35 -44.65 -14.09
N LYS A 500 -31.28 -44.07 -13.52
CA LYS A 500 -31.33 -42.77 -12.86
C LYS A 500 -30.40 -41.72 -13.47
N ALA A 501 -29.57 -42.10 -14.45
CA ALA A 501 -28.48 -41.27 -14.95
C ALA A 501 -28.17 -41.52 -16.44
N GLU A 502 -29.17 -41.86 -17.26
CA GLU A 502 -28.99 -42.23 -18.67
C GLU A 502 -28.17 -41.20 -19.47
N ASP A 503 -28.55 -39.92 -19.39
CA ASP A 503 -27.85 -38.83 -20.08
C ASP A 503 -26.39 -38.66 -19.63
N LEU A 504 -26.15 -38.79 -18.32
CA LEU A 504 -24.80 -38.70 -17.74
C LEU A 504 -23.92 -39.83 -18.27
N LEU A 505 -24.44 -41.06 -18.23
CA LEU A 505 -23.70 -42.24 -18.69
C LEU A 505 -23.41 -42.17 -20.19
N ALA A 506 -24.32 -41.62 -21.00
CA ALA A 506 -24.10 -41.39 -22.42
C ALA A 506 -22.92 -40.42 -22.67
N VAL A 507 -22.87 -39.30 -21.95
CA VAL A 507 -21.74 -38.35 -22.02
C VAL A 507 -20.44 -39.00 -21.53
N CYS A 508 -20.48 -39.80 -20.45
CA CYS A 508 -19.30 -40.52 -20.00
C CYS A 508 -18.77 -41.49 -21.06
N GLN A 509 -19.64 -42.24 -21.74
CA GLN A 509 -19.24 -43.15 -22.82
C GLN A 509 -18.59 -42.40 -23.99
N GLU A 510 -19.13 -41.25 -24.38
CA GLU A 510 -18.57 -40.38 -25.42
C GLU A 510 -17.16 -39.90 -25.07
N ILE A 511 -16.96 -39.43 -23.83
CA ILE A 511 -15.64 -39.01 -23.32
C ILE A 511 -14.65 -40.17 -23.32
N ILE A 512 -15.07 -41.36 -22.85
CA ILE A 512 -14.20 -42.56 -22.78
C ILE A 512 -13.81 -43.02 -24.18
N ALA A 513 -14.75 -42.98 -25.14
CA ALA A 513 -14.51 -43.32 -26.54
C ALA A 513 -13.59 -42.31 -27.26
N GLY A 514 -13.43 -41.11 -26.71
CA GLY A 514 -12.44 -40.13 -27.15
C GLY A 514 -12.99 -38.91 -27.89
N GLY A 515 -14.24 -38.51 -27.64
CA GLY A 515 -14.91 -37.44 -28.39
C GLY A 515 -15.50 -37.97 -29.69
N GLY A 516 -16.76 -37.62 -29.96
CA GLY A 516 -17.47 -38.09 -31.15
C GLY A 516 -16.82 -37.58 -32.44
N LYS A 517 -16.62 -38.51 -33.38
CA LYS A 517 -16.40 -38.33 -34.83
C LYS A 517 -16.38 -36.91 -35.42
#